data_AF-A0A9P8BVD5-F1
#
_entry.id   AF-A0A9P8BVD5-F1
#
_cell.length_a   1.000
_cell.length_b   1.000
_cell.length_c   1.000
_cell.angle_alpha   90.00
_cell.angle_beta   90.00
_cell.angle_gamma   90.00
#
_symmetry.space_group_name_H-M   'P 1'
#
loop_
_entity.id
_entity.type
_entity.pdbx_description
1 polymer ?
#
loop_
_entity_poly.entity_id
_entity_poly.type
_entity_poly.pdbx_seq_one_letter_code
_entity_poly.pdbx_strand_id
1 'polypeptide(L)'
;MITPYSNVWPKTLSSPEGDRLVIAVKHARLSGDQDFLDAESARTALELAKDVEWWSVSASDLIYQLRQVKSHFDDPSTYYLCRTSSDFAANRPYQPNSIFTNTSFYQAQNGDGVAASRIFYLVAGAVIKAGADAKLAKQAVVELRGRCSNSGDIAQEFNNILTLYTEGQSFIQILDNKKLNKPLEALAKRLSTYIATTNKSAVTG
;
A
#
# COMPACT_ATOMS: atom_id res chain seq x y z
N MET A 1 6.84 -10.19 20.40
CA MET A 1 5.84 -10.34 19.32
C MET A 1 6.27 -11.55 18.49
N ILE A 2 5.47 -12.63 18.44
CA ILE A 2 5.82 -13.88 17.74
C ILE A 2 5.05 -13.88 16.41
N THR A 3 5.77 -14.02 15.30
CA THR A 3 5.17 -14.16 13.96
C THR A 3 4.89 -15.64 13.69
N PRO A 4 3.88 -15.99 12.87
CA PRO A 4 3.52 -17.37 12.57
C PRO A 4 4.43 -18.05 11.53
N TYR A 5 5.51 -17.41 11.08
CA TYR A 5 6.41 -17.93 10.05
C TYR A 5 7.61 -18.68 10.67
N SER A 6 7.65 -20.00 10.51
CA SER A 6 8.68 -20.87 11.12
C SER A 6 10.11 -20.67 10.61
N ASN A 7 10.31 -19.93 9.52
CA ASN A 7 11.58 -19.85 8.79
C ASN A 7 12.32 -18.51 8.93
N VAL A 8 11.82 -17.57 9.73
CA VAL A 8 12.50 -16.30 10.01
C VAL A 8 12.42 -16.04 11.51
N TRP A 9 13.52 -16.29 12.22
CA TRP A 9 13.62 -16.00 13.64
C TRP A 9 14.77 -15.01 13.86
N PRO A 10 14.52 -13.81 14.39
CA PRO A 10 15.56 -13.08 15.07
C PRO A 10 15.96 -13.87 16.32
N LYS A 11 17.22 -14.31 16.41
CA LYS A 11 17.77 -14.93 17.62
C LYS A 11 18.84 -14.02 18.20
N THR A 12 18.67 -13.64 19.45
CA THR A 12 19.71 -12.93 20.19
C THR A 12 20.77 -13.95 20.59
N LEU A 13 22.03 -13.71 20.22
CA LEU A 13 23.17 -14.49 20.65
C LEU A 13 24.01 -13.63 21.60
N SER A 14 24.28 -14.13 22.79
CA SER A 14 25.20 -13.49 23.72
C SER A 14 26.64 -13.74 23.26
N SER A 15 27.37 -12.64 23.01
CA SER A 15 28.78 -12.64 22.62
C SER A 15 29.60 -11.89 23.69
N PRO A 16 30.92 -12.17 23.84
CA PRO A 16 31.81 -11.41 24.73
C PRO A 16 31.82 -9.89 24.47
N GLU A 17 31.39 -9.46 23.28
CA GLU A 17 31.31 -8.06 22.85
C GLU A 17 29.90 -7.44 23.02
N GLY A 18 28.96 -8.16 23.64
CA GLY A 18 27.56 -7.74 23.85
C GLY A 18 26.54 -8.64 23.14
N ASP A 19 25.27 -8.49 23.48
CA ASP A 19 24.17 -9.24 22.84
C ASP A 19 24.00 -8.79 21.38
N ARG A 20 23.95 -9.74 20.44
CA ARG A 20 23.78 -9.47 19.00
C ARG A 20 22.48 -10.07 18.48
N LEU A 21 21.73 -9.28 17.71
CA LEU A 21 20.51 -9.74 17.04
C LEU A 21 20.87 -10.35 15.68
N VAL A 22 20.62 -11.65 15.51
CA VAL A 22 20.88 -12.34 14.24
C VAL A 22 19.57 -12.55 13.50
N ILE A 23 19.44 -11.94 12.31
CA ILE A 23 18.36 -12.23 11.36
C ILE A 23 18.95 -13.10 10.25
N ALA A 24 18.82 -14.42 10.38
CA ALA A 24 19.25 -15.32 9.31
C ALA A 24 18.13 -15.48 8.27
N VAL A 25 18.37 -15.03 7.05
CA VAL A 25 17.55 -15.41 5.89
C VAL A 25 18.16 -16.68 5.31
N LYS A 26 17.41 -17.80 5.31
CA LYS A 26 17.89 -19.06 4.74
C LYS A 26 17.88 -18.99 3.21
N HIS A 27 18.85 -18.27 2.62
CA HIS A 27 19.12 -18.41 1.20
C HIS A 27 19.79 -19.76 0.95
N ALA A 28 19.17 -20.58 0.11
CA ALA A 28 19.72 -21.86 -0.30
C ALA A 28 21.02 -21.60 -1.08
N ARG A 29 22.14 -22.00 -0.48
CA ARG A 29 23.48 -22.14 -1.05
C ARG A 29 24.04 -20.86 -1.66
N LEU A 30 24.89 -20.17 -0.90
CA LEU A 30 26.27 -19.79 -1.24
C LEU A 30 26.94 -19.35 0.08
N SER A 31 28.24 -19.59 0.21
CA SER A 31 29.15 -19.29 1.32
C SER A 31 28.70 -18.25 2.37
N GLY A 32 28.45 -18.71 3.59
CA GLY A 32 29.16 -18.27 4.81
C GLY A 32 29.20 -16.81 5.27
N ASP A 33 28.49 -15.87 4.66
CA ASP A 33 28.44 -14.49 5.17
C ASP A 33 27.33 -14.36 6.22
N GLN A 34 27.74 -14.19 7.48
CA GLN A 34 26.84 -13.94 8.60
C GLN A 34 26.78 -12.42 8.80
N ASP A 35 25.74 -11.78 8.28
CA ASP A 35 25.53 -10.34 8.46
C ASP A 35 25.16 -10.06 9.92
N PHE A 36 26.10 -9.51 10.68
CA PHE A 36 25.87 -9.07 12.05
C PHE A 36 25.27 -7.67 12.03
N LEU A 37 24.02 -7.54 12.49
CA LEU A 37 23.42 -6.24 12.80
C LEU A 37 23.91 -5.78 14.17
N ASP A 38 24.49 -4.58 14.22
CA ASP A 38 24.80 -3.92 15.48
C ASP A 38 23.53 -3.75 16.33
N ALA A 39 23.57 -4.23 17.56
CA ALA A 39 22.38 -4.32 18.40
C ALA A 39 21.86 -2.94 18.82
N GLU A 40 22.77 -1.98 19.02
CA GLU A 40 22.39 -0.60 19.36
C GLU A 40 21.72 0.10 18.16
N SER A 41 22.28 -0.09 16.97
CA SER A 41 21.71 0.39 15.71
C SER A 41 20.35 -0.26 15.43
N ALA A 42 20.22 -1.58 15.64
CA ALA A 42 18.95 -2.29 15.49
C ALA A 42 17.89 -1.80 16.48
N ARG A 43 18.27 -1.56 17.75
CA ARG A 43 17.36 -0.99 18.75
C ARG A 43 16.95 0.42 18.39
N THR A 44 17.89 1.26 17.98
CA THR A 44 17.63 2.65 17.57
C THR A 44 16.71 2.69 16.36
N ALA A 45 16.96 1.85 15.35
CA ALA A 45 16.09 1.70 14.20
C ALA A 45 14.68 1.21 14.59
N LEU A 46 14.57 0.27 15.54
CA LEU A 46 13.28 -0.18 16.06
C LEU A 46 12.53 0.92 16.82
N GLU A 47 13.22 1.74 17.62
CA GLU A 47 12.59 2.88 18.30
C GLU A 47 12.14 3.95 17.29
N LEU A 48 12.97 4.28 16.30
CA LEU A 48 12.60 5.17 15.19
C LEU A 48 11.40 4.62 14.40
N ALA A 49 11.36 3.30 14.17
CA ALA A 49 10.28 2.65 13.45
C ALA A 49 8.95 2.63 14.22
N LYS A 50 8.90 2.97 15.52
CA LYS A 50 7.63 3.13 16.24
C LYS A 50 6.94 4.44 15.93
N ASP A 51 7.71 5.45 15.52
CA ASP A 51 7.17 6.78 15.25
C ASP A 51 6.89 6.92 13.75
N VAL A 52 5.59 6.93 13.42
CA VAL A 52 5.05 6.95 12.05
C VAL A 52 5.47 8.22 11.29
N GLU A 53 5.81 9.31 12.00
CA GLU A 53 6.30 10.55 11.40
C GLU A 53 7.68 10.37 10.72
N TRP A 54 8.46 9.37 11.13
CA TRP A 54 9.78 9.08 10.56
C TRP A 54 9.76 8.01 9.47
N TRP A 55 8.60 7.42 9.17
CA TRP A 55 8.51 6.34 8.19
C TRP A 55 8.76 6.82 6.76
N SER A 56 8.51 8.09 6.48
CA SER A 56 8.81 8.69 5.18
C SER A 56 8.81 10.21 5.25
N VAL A 57 9.67 10.83 4.45
CA VAL A 57 9.62 12.28 4.15
C VAL A 57 8.35 12.64 3.36
N SER A 58 7.74 11.66 2.68
CA SER A 58 6.50 11.82 1.91
C SER A 58 5.65 10.55 1.91
N ALA A 59 4.39 10.65 2.30
CA ALA A 59 3.44 9.52 2.25
C ALA A 59 3.25 8.96 0.82
N SER A 60 3.50 9.78 -0.20
CA SER A 60 3.47 9.36 -1.59
C SER A 60 4.53 8.29 -1.87
N ASP A 61 5.71 8.40 -1.27
CA ASP A 61 6.85 7.50 -1.53
C ASP A 61 6.58 6.09 -1.02
N LEU A 62 5.83 5.98 0.09
CA LEU A 62 5.37 4.69 0.63
C LEU A 62 4.37 4.01 -0.31
N ILE A 63 3.50 4.79 -0.96
CA ILE A 63 2.49 4.25 -1.87
C ILE A 63 3.13 3.65 -3.14
N TYR A 64 4.26 4.20 -3.62
CA TYR A 64 5.02 3.61 -4.72
C TYR A 64 5.68 2.27 -4.36
N GLN A 65 5.87 1.99 -3.08
CA GLN A 65 6.44 0.73 -2.60
C GLN A 65 5.43 -0.41 -2.52
N LEU A 66 4.13 -0.11 -2.66
CA LEU A 66 3.08 -1.11 -2.67
C LEU A 66 3.18 -2.04 -3.87
N ARG A 67 2.89 -3.32 -3.64
CA ARG A 67 2.75 -4.29 -4.72
C ARG A 67 1.48 -3.99 -5.52
N GLN A 68 1.54 -4.18 -6.83
CA GLN A 68 0.32 -4.20 -7.64
C GLN A 68 -0.52 -5.43 -7.29
N VAL A 69 -1.61 -5.20 -6.57
CA VAL A 69 -2.61 -6.20 -6.20
C VAL A 69 -3.94 -5.83 -6.84
N LYS A 70 -4.82 -6.81 -7.05
CA LYS A 70 -6.13 -6.62 -7.67
C LYS A 70 -7.28 -7.15 -6.82
N SER A 71 -6.98 -7.61 -5.61
CA SER A 71 -7.92 -8.25 -4.70
C SER A 71 -7.43 -8.20 -3.25
N HIS A 72 -8.28 -8.62 -2.32
CA HIS A 72 -8.01 -8.71 -0.88
C HIS A 72 -7.68 -7.36 -0.21
N PHE A 73 -8.36 -6.28 -0.62
CA PHE A 73 -8.20 -4.95 -0.04
C PHE A 73 -8.67 -4.84 1.42
N ASP A 74 -9.30 -5.88 1.94
CA ASP A 74 -9.62 -5.99 3.37
C ASP A 74 -8.50 -6.66 4.18
N ASP A 75 -7.47 -7.23 3.53
CA ASP A 75 -6.37 -7.93 4.19
C ASP A 75 -5.14 -7.02 4.35
N PRO A 76 -4.48 -7.00 5.53
CA PRO A 76 -3.29 -6.18 5.76
C PRO A 76 -2.14 -6.46 4.78
N SER A 77 -1.98 -7.70 4.30
CA SER A 77 -0.87 -8.10 3.42
C SER A 77 -0.88 -7.40 2.06
N THR A 78 -2.06 -6.93 1.62
CA THR A 78 -2.25 -6.08 0.43
C THR A 78 -1.44 -4.77 0.53
N TYR A 79 -1.20 -4.30 1.75
CA TYR A 79 -0.59 -3.00 2.03
C TYR A 79 0.87 -3.10 2.50
N TYR A 80 1.47 -4.30 2.45
CA TYR A 80 2.88 -4.46 2.79
C TYR A 80 3.77 -3.75 1.75
N LEU A 81 4.68 -2.93 2.27
CA LEU A 81 5.70 -2.23 1.49
C LEU A 81 6.74 -3.25 1.04
N CYS A 82 6.60 -3.72 -0.21
CA CYS A 82 7.38 -4.85 -0.74
C CYS A 82 8.52 -4.42 -1.67
N ARG A 83 8.62 -3.13 -1.99
CA ARG A 83 9.63 -2.61 -2.92
C ARG A 83 10.57 -1.70 -2.17
N THR A 84 11.86 -1.84 -2.45
CA THR A 84 12.85 -0.84 -2.04
C THR A 84 12.68 0.42 -2.89
N SER A 85 12.72 1.59 -2.25
CA SER A 85 12.92 2.85 -2.96
C SER A 85 14.42 3.09 -3.10
N SER A 86 14.89 3.39 -4.31
CA SER A 86 16.26 3.87 -4.56
C SER A 86 16.21 4.91 -5.67
N ASP A 87 17.23 5.75 -5.78
CA ASP A 87 17.30 6.76 -6.86
C ASP A 87 17.24 6.11 -8.25
N PHE A 88 17.80 4.91 -8.39
CA PHE A 88 17.70 4.11 -9.60
C PHE A 88 16.25 3.67 -9.87
N ALA A 89 15.56 3.20 -8.82
CA ALA A 89 14.17 2.78 -8.91
C ALA A 89 13.19 3.96 -8.92
N ALA A 90 13.63 5.21 -8.72
CA ALA A 90 12.80 6.42 -8.72
C ALA A 90 12.50 6.94 -10.14
N ASN A 91 13.21 6.45 -11.16
CA ASN A 91 13.00 6.89 -12.53
C ASN A 91 11.78 6.20 -13.18
N ARG A 92 11.00 6.99 -13.92
CA ARG A 92 9.70 6.65 -14.50
C ARG A 92 9.64 5.32 -15.28
N PRO A 93 10.59 4.97 -16.18
CA PRO A 93 10.51 3.70 -16.91
C PRO A 93 10.64 2.47 -16.01
N TYR A 94 11.16 2.64 -14.79
CA TYR A 94 11.34 1.59 -13.80
C TYR A 94 10.24 1.59 -12.72
N GLN A 95 9.29 2.54 -12.77
CA GLN A 95 8.11 2.60 -11.90
C GLN A 95 6.82 2.51 -12.70
N PRO A 96 6.39 1.29 -13.11
CA PRO A 96 5.09 1.14 -13.75
C PRO A 96 3.99 1.62 -12.81
N ASN A 97 3.03 2.39 -13.35
CA ASN A 97 1.85 2.82 -12.61
C ASN A 97 1.08 1.60 -12.12
N SER A 98 0.52 1.73 -10.92
CA SER A 98 -0.33 0.76 -10.26
C SER A 98 -1.71 1.37 -9.99
N ILE A 99 -2.65 0.59 -9.48
CA ILE A 99 -3.95 1.12 -9.03
C ILE A 99 -3.81 2.22 -7.95
N PHE A 100 -2.69 2.23 -7.20
CA PHE A 100 -2.42 3.21 -6.15
C PHE A 100 -1.74 4.49 -6.67
N THR A 101 -0.99 4.39 -7.77
CA THR A 101 -0.09 5.46 -8.27
C THR A 101 -0.54 6.05 -9.60
N ASN A 102 -1.52 5.45 -10.27
CA ASN A 102 -2.06 5.94 -11.53
C ASN A 102 -2.70 7.34 -11.41
N THR A 103 -3.01 7.83 -10.20
CA THR A 103 -3.47 9.21 -9.96
C THR A 103 -2.40 10.27 -10.23
N SER A 104 -1.12 9.93 -10.10
CA SER A 104 -0.01 10.89 -10.24
C SER A 104 0.22 11.35 -11.68
N PHE A 105 -0.36 10.64 -12.65
CA PHE A 105 -0.19 10.90 -14.08
C PHE A 105 -1.32 11.75 -14.68
N TYR A 106 -2.52 11.69 -14.10
CA TYR A 106 -3.64 12.47 -14.59
C TYR A 106 -3.72 13.80 -13.82
N GLN A 107 -3.02 14.82 -14.34
CA GLN A 107 -3.32 16.22 -14.02
C GLN A 107 -4.73 16.64 -14.45
N ALA A 108 -5.44 15.78 -15.20
CA ALA A 108 -6.86 15.93 -15.48
C ALA A 108 -7.66 15.77 -14.18
N GLN A 109 -8.27 16.88 -13.73
CA GLN A 109 -9.00 16.91 -12.46
C GLN A 109 -10.24 16.01 -12.42
N ASN A 110 -10.73 15.56 -13.59
CA ASN A 110 -11.99 14.85 -13.78
C ASN A 110 -11.83 13.59 -14.64
N GLY A 111 -12.57 12.54 -14.29
CA GLY A 111 -12.62 11.29 -15.05
C GLY A 111 -12.71 10.05 -14.16
N ASP A 112 -13.44 9.04 -14.64
CA ASP A 112 -13.75 7.81 -13.89
C ASP A 112 -12.48 7.08 -13.43
N GLY A 113 -11.49 6.93 -14.31
CA GLY A 113 -10.21 6.28 -13.97
C GLY A 113 -9.40 7.04 -12.90
N VAL A 114 -9.50 8.37 -12.86
CA VAL A 114 -8.82 9.20 -11.86
C VAL A 114 -9.49 9.03 -10.50
N ALA A 115 -10.83 9.11 -10.47
CA ALA A 115 -11.60 8.89 -9.24
C ALA A 115 -11.34 7.49 -8.67
N ALA A 116 -11.41 6.46 -9.51
CA ALA A 116 -11.15 5.08 -9.11
C ALA A 116 -9.72 4.89 -8.58
N SER A 117 -8.70 5.45 -9.22
CA SER A 117 -7.32 5.35 -8.72
C SER A 117 -7.16 6.09 -7.37
N ARG A 118 -7.88 7.21 -7.19
CA ARG A 118 -7.78 8.03 -5.97
C ARG A 118 -8.41 7.38 -4.75
N ILE A 119 -9.44 6.55 -4.91
CA ILE A 119 -9.94 5.78 -3.77
C ILE A 119 -8.91 4.76 -3.28
N PHE A 120 -8.16 4.11 -4.17
CA PHE A 120 -7.07 3.22 -3.76
C PHE A 120 -5.96 3.98 -3.04
N TYR A 121 -5.59 5.16 -3.52
CA TYR A 121 -4.62 6.02 -2.83
C TYR A 121 -5.08 6.36 -1.40
N LEU A 122 -6.35 6.77 -1.23
CA LEU A 122 -6.90 7.09 0.09
C LEU A 122 -6.95 5.88 1.02
N VAL A 123 -7.40 4.74 0.52
CA VAL A 123 -7.48 3.49 1.27
C VAL A 123 -6.09 3.05 1.70
N ALA A 124 -5.13 3.00 0.79
CA ALA A 124 -3.75 2.63 1.10
C ALA A 124 -3.10 3.59 2.10
N GLY A 125 -3.26 4.90 1.89
CA GLY A 125 -2.74 5.91 2.81
C GLY A 125 -3.33 5.79 4.21
N ALA A 126 -4.62 5.48 4.33
CA ALA A 126 -5.26 5.23 5.62
C ALA A 126 -4.73 3.96 6.29
N VAL A 127 -4.54 2.86 5.56
CA VAL A 127 -4.00 1.60 6.10
C VAL A 127 -2.55 1.75 6.52
N ILE A 128 -1.72 2.40 5.71
CA ILE A 128 -0.31 2.63 6.05
C ILE A 128 -0.19 3.46 7.33
N LYS A 129 -1.03 4.49 7.51
CA LYS A 129 -0.95 5.39 8.67
C LYS A 129 -1.59 4.84 9.94
N ALA A 130 -2.75 4.20 9.82
CA ALA A 130 -3.58 3.80 10.95
C ALA A 130 -3.64 2.28 11.16
N GLY A 131 -3.04 1.48 10.27
CA GLY A 131 -3.01 0.03 10.38
C GLY A 131 -4.41 -0.58 10.52
N ALA A 132 -4.60 -1.35 11.59
CA ALA A 132 -5.88 -2.00 11.90
C ALA A 132 -7.04 -1.00 12.09
N ASP A 133 -6.76 0.24 12.51
CA ASP A 133 -7.76 1.29 12.77
C ASP A 133 -8.12 2.12 11.52
N ALA A 134 -7.65 1.70 10.35
CA ALA A 134 -7.84 2.43 9.11
C ALA A 134 -9.32 2.53 8.71
N LYS A 135 -9.71 3.76 8.39
CA LYS A 135 -11.10 4.15 8.13
C LYS A 135 -11.22 4.90 6.80
N LEU A 136 -12.30 4.63 6.07
CA LEU A 136 -12.66 5.33 4.85
C LEU A 136 -13.81 6.31 5.12
N ALA A 137 -13.52 7.61 5.03
CA ALA A 137 -14.50 8.66 5.25
C ALA A 137 -15.54 8.72 4.12
N LYS A 138 -16.83 8.78 4.49
CA LYS A 138 -17.97 8.88 3.56
C LYS A 138 -17.84 10.07 2.62
N GLN A 139 -17.47 11.22 3.19
CA GLN A 139 -17.32 12.48 2.45
C GLN A 139 -16.33 12.35 1.28
N ALA A 140 -15.20 11.69 1.51
CA ALA A 140 -14.21 11.47 0.45
C ALA A 140 -14.76 10.59 -0.69
N VAL A 141 -15.58 9.57 -0.36
CA VAL A 141 -16.24 8.73 -1.37
C VAL A 141 -17.29 9.52 -2.16
N VAL A 142 -18.07 10.38 -1.50
CA VAL A 142 -19.05 11.28 -2.16
C VAL A 142 -18.35 12.22 -3.14
N GLU A 143 -17.24 12.85 -2.71
CA GLU A 143 -16.47 13.75 -3.57
C GLU A 143 -15.87 13.04 -4.78
N LEU A 144 -15.37 11.82 -4.60
CA LEU A 144 -14.86 11.01 -5.72
C LEU A 144 -15.99 10.58 -6.66
N ARG A 145 -17.13 10.17 -6.12
CA ARG A 145 -18.32 9.81 -6.91
C ARG A 145 -18.81 10.98 -7.77
N GLY A 146 -18.78 12.20 -7.24
CA GLY A 146 -19.17 13.41 -7.96
C GLY A 146 -18.25 13.77 -9.13
N ARG A 147 -17.04 13.20 -9.19
CA ARG A 147 -16.10 13.35 -10.31
C ARG A 147 -16.26 12.29 -11.40
N CYS A 148 -17.07 11.27 -11.13
CA CYS A 148 -17.38 10.23 -12.11
C CYS A 148 -18.54 10.66 -13.01
N SER A 149 -18.62 10.06 -14.19
CA SER A 149 -19.79 10.11 -15.06
C SER A 149 -21.06 9.64 -14.33
N ASN A 150 -22.24 10.08 -14.80
CA ASN A 150 -23.49 9.79 -14.09
C ASN A 150 -23.87 8.31 -14.13
N SER A 151 -23.54 7.59 -15.20
CA SER A 151 -24.00 6.22 -15.47
C SER A 151 -22.88 5.21 -15.75
N GLY A 152 -21.62 5.59 -15.50
CA GLY A 152 -20.48 4.69 -15.71
C GLY A 152 -20.43 3.55 -14.71
N ASP A 153 -19.87 2.43 -15.16
CA ASP A 153 -19.54 1.26 -14.35
C ASP A 153 -18.75 1.59 -13.07
N ILE A 154 -17.76 2.49 -13.17
CA ILE A 154 -16.98 2.96 -12.02
C ILE A 154 -17.86 3.74 -11.04
N ALA A 155 -18.75 4.58 -11.57
CA ALA A 155 -19.72 5.35 -10.80
C ALA A 155 -20.70 4.44 -10.03
N GLN A 156 -21.10 3.31 -10.62
CA GLN A 156 -21.90 2.31 -9.94
C GLN A 156 -21.15 1.67 -8.78
N GLU A 157 -19.85 1.36 -8.92
CA GLU A 157 -19.07 0.83 -7.79
C GLU A 157 -18.93 1.85 -6.65
N PHE A 158 -18.77 3.14 -6.96
CA PHE A 158 -18.81 4.18 -5.94
C PHE A 158 -20.17 4.25 -5.23
N ASN A 159 -21.27 4.11 -5.96
CA ASN A 159 -22.59 4.02 -5.35
C ASN A 159 -22.70 2.79 -4.44
N ASN A 160 -22.18 1.63 -4.86
CA ASN A 160 -22.11 0.42 -4.04
C ASN A 160 -21.30 0.62 -2.75
N ILE A 161 -20.23 1.42 -2.79
CA ILE A 161 -19.46 1.78 -1.59
C ILE A 161 -20.30 2.69 -0.69
N LEU A 162 -21.02 3.67 -1.25
CA LEU A 162 -21.86 4.61 -0.49
C LEU A 162 -23.02 3.91 0.25
N THR A 163 -23.55 2.81 -0.28
CA THR A 163 -24.60 2.02 0.40
C THR A 163 -24.09 1.23 1.61
N LEU A 164 -22.77 1.09 1.79
CA LEU A 164 -22.18 0.43 2.95
C LEU A 164 -22.23 1.29 4.23
N TYR A 165 -22.44 2.60 4.09
CA TYR A 165 -22.55 3.52 5.21
C TYR A 165 -23.97 3.51 5.76
N THR A 166 -24.14 3.14 7.03
CA THR A 166 -25.44 3.26 7.69
C THR A 166 -25.81 4.73 7.90
N GLU A 167 -27.07 4.98 8.24
CA GLU A 167 -27.54 6.32 8.57
C GLU A 167 -26.71 6.92 9.73
N GLY A 168 -26.31 8.19 9.59
CA GLY A 168 -25.44 8.89 10.54
C GLY A 168 -23.96 8.47 10.54
N GLN A 169 -23.57 7.41 9.81
CA GLN A 169 -22.20 6.92 9.80
C GLN A 169 -21.29 7.76 8.89
N SER A 170 -20.23 8.33 9.45
CA SER A 170 -19.26 9.18 8.73
C SER A 170 -18.05 8.41 8.17
N PHE A 171 -17.78 7.20 8.66
CA PHE A 171 -16.66 6.36 8.23
C PHE A 171 -17.01 4.87 8.32
N ILE A 172 -16.36 4.04 7.49
CA ILE A 172 -16.37 2.57 7.59
C ILE A 172 -14.94 2.06 7.79
N GLN A 173 -14.79 0.90 8.43
CA GLN A 173 -13.50 0.22 8.55
C GLN A 173 -13.03 -0.27 7.18
N ILE A 174 -11.72 -0.21 6.92
CA ILE A 174 -11.12 -0.72 5.68
C ILE A 174 -10.78 -2.20 5.82
N LEU A 175 -9.92 -2.55 6.79
CA LEU A 175 -9.50 -3.92 7.01
C LEU A 175 -10.64 -4.76 7.59
N ASP A 176 -10.62 -6.06 7.28
CA ASP A 176 -11.65 -7.05 7.58
C ASP A 176 -13.05 -6.74 7.01
N ASN A 177 -13.17 -5.68 6.19
CA ASN A 177 -14.43 -5.30 5.55
C ASN A 177 -14.60 -5.97 4.18
N LYS A 178 -15.00 -7.25 4.20
CA LYS A 178 -15.30 -8.02 2.99
C LYS A 178 -16.37 -7.37 2.09
N LYS A 179 -17.28 -6.57 2.66
CA LYS A 179 -18.32 -5.86 1.90
C LYS A 179 -17.73 -4.70 1.08
N LEU A 180 -16.76 -3.98 1.65
CA LEU A 180 -15.98 -2.94 0.95
C LEU A 180 -14.99 -3.55 -0.05
N ASN A 181 -14.40 -4.71 0.25
CA ASN A 181 -13.47 -5.37 -0.68
C ASN A 181 -14.09 -5.67 -2.04
N LYS A 182 -15.37 -6.10 -2.09
CA LYS A 182 -16.06 -6.44 -3.35
C LYS A 182 -16.08 -5.29 -4.38
N PRO A 183 -16.58 -4.09 -4.08
CA PRO A 183 -16.54 -2.97 -5.03
C PRO A 183 -15.10 -2.50 -5.31
N LEU A 184 -14.16 -2.62 -4.35
CA LEU A 184 -12.75 -2.32 -4.62
C LEU A 184 -12.13 -3.30 -5.63
N GLU A 185 -12.40 -4.59 -5.54
CA GLU A 185 -11.99 -5.59 -6.55
C GLU A 185 -12.55 -5.27 -7.93
N ALA A 186 -13.82 -4.90 -8.00
CA ALA A 186 -14.46 -4.50 -9.26
C ALA A 186 -13.79 -3.26 -9.86
N LEU A 187 -13.51 -2.23 -9.05
CA LEU A 187 -12.79 -1.04 -9.47
C LEU A 187 -11.37 -1.36 -9.96
N ALA A 188 -10.62 -2.21 -9.25
CA ALA A 188 -9.26 -2.60 -9.63
C ALA A 188 -9.23 -3.32 -10.98
N LYS A 189 -10.22 -4.17 -11.25
CA LYS A 189 -10.39 -4.84 -12.55
C LYS A 189 -10.61 -3.83 -13.67
N ARG A 190 -11.50 -2.85 -13.45
CA ARG A 190 -11.82 -1.78 -14.42
C ARG A 190 -10.62 -0.87 -14.70
N LEU A 191 -9.79 -0.60 -13.68
CA LEU A 191 -8.56 0.19 -13.82
C LEU A 191 -7.44 -0.50 -14.61
N SER A 192 -7.49 -1.83 -14.77
CA SER A 192 -6.41 -2.57 -15.44
C SER A 192 -6.15 -2.07 -16.87
N THR A 193 -7.19 -1.69 -17.61
CA THR A 193 -7.07 -1.15 -18.97
C THR A 193 -6.44 0.24 -18.97
N TYR A 194 -6.83 1.11 -18.04
CA TYR A 194 -6.25 2.45 -17.90
C TYR A 194 -4.75 2.38 -17.60
N ILE A 195 -4.38 1.54 -16.64
CA ILE A 195 -2.98 1.34 -16.23
C ILE A 195 -2.14 0.78 -17.38
N ALA A 196 -2.66 -0.19 -18.12
CA ALA A 196 -1.96 -0.77 -19.27
C ALA A 196 -1.66 0.28 -20.34
N THR A 197 -2.61 1.18 -20.61
CA THR A 197 -2.40 2.29 -21.56
C THR A 197 -1.36 3.28 -21.03
N THR A 198 -1.48 3.73 -19.78
CA THR A 198 -0.53 4.69 -19.19
C THR A 198 0.89 4.14 -19.15
N ASN A 199 1.06 2.86 -18.80
CA ASN A 199 2.38 2.23 -18.74
C ASN A 199 3.01 2.03 -20.12
N LYS A 200 2.22 1.74 -21.16
CA LYS A 200 2.74 1.69 -22.54
C LYS A 200 3.31 3.04 -22.97
N SER A 201 2.61 4.14 -22.67
CA SER A 201 3.07 5.49 -23.01
C SER A 201 4.34 5.90 -22.27
N ALA A 202 4.59 5.37 -21.07
CA ALA A 202 5.78 5.67 -20.27
C ALA A 202 7.07 4.96 -20.75
N VAL A 203 6.96 3.93 -21.60
CA VAL A 203 8.11 3.17 -22.16
C VAL A 203 8.56 3.75 -23.51
N THR A 204 7.69 4.48 -24.20
CA THR A 204 7.94 5.01 -25.56
C THR A 204 8.45 6.45 -25.61
N GLY A 205 8.61 7.12 -24.46
CA GLY A 205 9.12 8.50 -24.36
C GLY A 205 10.42 8.55 -23.60
#